data_AF-A0A819IJX8-F1
#
_entry.id   AF-A0A819IJX8-F1
#
_cell.length_a   1.000
_cell.length_b   1.000
_cell.length_c   1.000
_cell.angle_alpha   90.00
_cell.angle_beta   90.00
_cell.angle_gamma   90.00
#
_symmetry.space_group_name_H-M   'P 1'
#
loop_
_entity.id
_entity.type
_entity.pdbx_description
1 polymer ?
#
loop_
_entity_poly.entity_id
_entity_poly.type
_entity_poly.pdbx_seq_one_letter_code
_entity_poly.pdbx_strand_id
1 'polypeptide(L)'
;MPNFYARTNSWHETSNVSLLDYNSCLKNLIDCNKEENNEKRRRSNSRKGEGNERILLTIIALYIAATTTITKTTTTTAATVTITSNTCTSGWKGVTVLYHCNNCPDIPPYTQYTYTYTAISNRTRIAFSFREDEGCFVLDAVSVRNIAIELIANNDFETATLSSWTYCNSNSTTSAGAVMQNSDHFECMANTYQVESGNYFYYDGAVGNFDYLIQMFSTLVGQTYTISYWLYNQGSAHPSSADVIISI
;
A
#
# COMPACT_ATOMS: atom_id res chain seq x y z
N MET A 1 -35.77 31.35 -62.18
CA MET A 1 -35.35 29.93 -62.30
C MET A 1 -33.89 29.83 -61.93
N PRO A 2 -33.50 28.86 -61.08
CA PRO A 2 -32.24 28.85 -60.34
C PRO A 2 -31.14 28.09 -61.09
N ASN A 3 -29.88 28.44 -60.85
CA ASN A 3 -28.75 27.57 -61.17
C ASN A 3 -28.10 27.09 -59.86
N PHE A 4 -28.22 25.78 -59.67
CA PHE A 4 -27.48 24.95 -58.75
C PHE A 4 -25.98 25.06 -59.04
N TYR A 5 -25.16 25.26 -58.00
CA TYR A 5 -23.79 24.75 -57.97
C TYR A 5 -23.57 24.04 -56.64
N ALA A 6 -23.43 22.72 -56.74
CA ALA A 6 -22.93 21.87 -55.67
C ALA A 6 -21.42 22.11 -55.49
N ARG A 7 -20.95 22.21 -54.24
CA ARG A 7 -19.56 21.92 -53.87
C ARG A 7 -19.54 20.72 -52.93
N THR A 8 -18.68 19.78 -53.27
CA THR A 8 -18.36 18.58 -52.51
C THR A 8 -17.03 18.78 -51.75
N ASN A 9 -16.95 18.09 -50.61
CA ASN A 9 -15.79 17.53 -49.91
C ASN A 9 -14.71 18.48 -49.34
N SER A 10 -14.45 18.41 -48.02
CA SER A 10 -13.58 17.39 -47.42
C SER A 10 -13.66 17.43 -45.89
N TRP A 11 -14.07 16.34 -45.25
CA TRP A 11 -13.87 16.13 -43.81
C TRP A 11 -12.64 15.25 -43.62
N HIS A 12 -11.51 15.89 -43.31
CA HIS A 12 -10.38 15.23 -42.66
C HIS A 12 -9.78 16.24 -41.70
N GLU A 13 -10.08 16.11 -40.41
CA GLU A 13 -9.22 16.58 -39.34
C GLU A 13 -9.29 15.55 -38.22
N THR A 14 -8.30 14.65 -38.21
CA THR A 14 -7.93 13.84 -37.07
C THR A 14 -7.16 14.75 -36.11
N SER A 15 -7.78 15.19 -35.02
CA SER A 15 -7.06 15.80 -33.92
C SER A 15 -6.29 14.71 -33.17
N ASN A 16 -5.03 14.50 -33.57
CA ASN A 16 -4.04 13.77 -32.79
C ASN A 16 -3.69 14.62 -31.56
N VAL A 17 -4.22 14.28 -30.40
CA VAL A 17 -3.65 14.75 -29.12
C VAL A 17 -2.34 13.99 -28.93
N SER A 18 -1.23 14.72 -28.83
CA SER A 18 0.09 14.11 -28.74
C SER A 18 0.25 13.41 -27.39
N LEU A 19 0.88 12.24 -27.38
CA LEU A 19 1.19 11.46 -26.15
C LEU A 19 2.09 12.24 -25.16
N LEU A 20 2.69 13.36 -25.59
CA LEU A 20 3.46 14.27 -24.73
C LEU A 20 2.56 15.11 -23.82
N ASP A 21 1.35 15.46 -24.26
CA ASP A 21 0.43 16.32 -23.49
C ASP A 21 -0.19 15.58 -22.29
N TYR A 22 -0.39 14.26 -22.42
CA TYR A 22 -0.97 13.43 -21.36
C TYR A 22 -0.02 13.28 -20.15
N ASN A 23 1.28 13.17 -20.40
CA ASN A 23 2.29 13.02 -19.34
C ASN A 23 2.61 14.35 -18.65
N SER A 24 2.48 15.48 -19.35
CA SER A 24 2.54 16.82 -18.74
C SER A 24 1.33 17.05 -17.81
N CYS A 25 0.16 16.56 -18.23
CA CYS A 25 -1.10 16.63 -17.50
C CYS A 25 -1.09 15.85 -16.17
N LEU A 26 -0.41 14.70 -16.11
CA LEU A 26 -0.31 13.89 -14.89
C LEU A 26 0.48 14.55 -13.75
N LYS A 27 1.36 15.50 -14.04
CA LYS A 27 2.20 16.16 -13.01
C LYS A 27 1.48 17.28 -12.25
N ASN A 28 0.40 17.84 -12.79
CA ASN A 28 -0.37 18.90 -12.15
C ASN A 28 -1.87 18.69 -12.40
N LEU A 29 -2.49 17.82 -11.58
CA LEU A 29 -3.93 17.51 -11.59
C LEU A 29 -4.85 18.75 -11.58
N ILE A 30 -4.34 19.90 -11.12
CA ILE A 30 -5.09 21.17 -11.06
C ILE A 30 -5.23 21.83 -12.44
N ASP A 31 -4.26 21.67 -13.35
CA ASP A 31 -4.25 22.39 -14.63
C ASP A 31 -5.11 21.70 -15.70
N CYS A 32 -5.21 20.37 -15.69
CA CYS A 32 -6.07 19.64 -16.62
C CYS A 32 -7.56 19.87 -16.37
N ASN A 33 -7.93 20.13 -15.11
CA ASN A 33 -9.29 20.53 -14.76
C ASN A 33 -9.67 21.91 -15.35
N LYS A 34 -8.72 22.79 -15.67
CA LYS A 34 -9.04 24.11 -16.24
C LYS A 34 -9.29 24.05 -17.75
N GLU A 35 -8.53 23.25 -18.49
CA GLU A 35 -8.72 23.12 -19.94
C GLU A 35 -10.02 22.38 -20.28
N GLU A 36 -10.33 21.28 -19.57
CA GLU A 36 -11.56 20.53 -19.81
C GLU A 36 -12.83 21.34 -19.47
N ASN A 37 -12.76 22.19 -18.45
CA ASN A 37 -13.85 23.10 -18.07
C ASN A 37 -14.06 24.25 -19.07
N ASN A 38 -13.00 24.72 -19.74
CA ASN A 38 -13.11 25.74 -20.78
C ASN A 38 -13.66 25.16 -22.10
N GLU A 39 -13.31 23.92 -22.43
CA GLU A 39 -13.87 23.18 -23.58
C GLU A 39 -15.38 22.89 -23.37
N LYS A 40 -15.77 22.47 -22.15
CA LYS A 40 -17.18 22.23 -21.77
C LYS A 40 -18.01 23.53 -21.73
N ARG A 41 -17.44 24.65 -21.28
CA ARG A 41 -18.09 25.98 -21.32
C ARG A 41 -18.37 26.46 -22.74
N ARG A 42 -17.51 26.14 -23.71
CA ARG A 42 -17.75 26.48 -25.13
C ARG A 42 -18.88 25.65 -25.76
N ARG A 43 -19.20 24.47 -25.21
CA ARG A 43 -20.24 23.58 -25.76
C ARG A 43 -21.58 23.62 -25.02
N SER A 44 -21.68 24.19 -23.82
CA SER A 44 -22.91 24.13 -23.00
C SER A 44 -23.99 25.18 -23.30
N ASN A 45 -23.86 25.99 -24.36
CA ASN A 45 -24.90 26.95 -24.75
C ASN A 45 -26.01 26.36 -25.65
N SER A 46 -26.11 25.04 -25.81
CA SER A 46 -27.04 24.45 -26.79
C SER A 46 -27.89 23.24 -26.34
N ARG A 47 -27.88 22.76 -25.09
CA ARG A 47 -28.85 21.73 -24.63
C ARG A 47 -28.84 21.66 -23.11
N LYS A 48 -29.94 22.09 -22.50
CA LYS A 48 -30.13 22.15 -21.04
C LYS A 48 -31.13 21.05 -20.67
N GLY A 49 -30.75 20.22 -19.71
CA GLY A 49 -31.62 19.21 -19.07
C GLY A 49 -31.30 17.78 -19.52
N GLU A 50 -31.22 16.87 -18.56
CA GLU A 50 -31.07 15.39 -18.68
C GLU A 50 -29.66 14.79 -18.82
N GLY A 51 -28.62 15.52 -19.24
CA GLY A 51 -27.27 14.96 -19.39
C GLY A 51 -26.40 14.90 -18.12
N ASN A 52 -26.67 15.73 -17.12
CA ASN A 52 -25.70 16.01 -16.05
C ASN A 52 -25.68 14.98 -14.91
N GLU A 53 -26.80 14.29 -14.63
CA GLU A 53 -26.83 13.28 -13.56
C GLU A 53 -26.16 11.96 -13.98
N ARG A 54 -26.26 11.57 -15.25
CA ARG A 54 -25.56 10.39 -15.78
C ARG A 54 -24.05 10.59 -15.80
N ILE A 55 -23.57 11.79 -16.07
CA ILE A 55 -22.14 12.11 -16.05
C ILE A 55 -21.59 12.07 -14.63
N LEU A 56 -22.32 12.60 -13.63
CA LEU A 56 -21.90 12.56 -12.23
C LEU A 56 -21.84 11.12 -11.68
N LEU A 57 -22.86 10.30 -11.95
CA LEU A 57 -22.89 8.89 -11.55
C LEU A 57 -21.79 8.06 -12.23
N THR A 58 -21.46 8.37 -13.48
CA THR A 58 -20.38 7.68 -14.21
C THR A 58 -19.00 8.09 -13.69
N ILE A 59 -18.80 9.35 -13.33
CA ILE A 59 -17.55 9.84 -12.71
C ILE A 59 -17.35 9.25 -11.31
N ILE A 60 -18.42 9.14 -10.50
CA ILE A 60 -18.38 8.46 -9.19
C ILE A 60 -18.08 6.96 -9.36
N ALA A 61 -18.68 6.29 -10.35
CA ALA A 61 -18.38 4.88 -10.65
C ALA A 61 -16.94 4.66 -11.14
N LEU A 62 -16.36 5.62 -11.88
CA LEU A 62 -14.95 5.60 -12.29
C LEU A 62 -13.98 5.87 -11.12
N TYR A 63 -14.40 6.64 -10.12
CA TYR A 63 -13.60 6.90 -8.91
C TYR A 63 -13.64 5.73 -7.91
N ILE A 64 -14.74 4.98 -7.87
CA ILE A 64 -14.91 3.83 -6.96
C ILE A 64 -14.24 2.55 -7.51
N ALA A 65 -13.97 2.46 -8.81
CA ALA A 65 -13.51 1.22 -9.45
C ALA A 65 -12.00 1.13 -9.76
N ALA A 66 -11.18 2.07 -9.29
CA ALA A 66 -9.73 2.05 -9.57
C ALA A 66 -8.89 1.88 -8.30
N THR A 67 -9.23 0.91 -7.46
CA THR A 67 -8.24 0.31 -6.54
C THR A 67 -7.23 -0.40 -7.42
N THR A 68 -6.14 0.28 -7.74
CA THR A 68 -5.07 -0.28 -8.56
C THR A 68 -4.28 -1.22 -7.66
N THR A 69 -4.69 -2.48 -7.56
CA THR A 69 -3.89 -3.52 -6.91
C THR A 69 -2.65 -3.75 -7.77
N ILE A 70 -1.55 -3.07 -7.43
CA ILE A 70 -0.25 -3.37 -8.02
C ILE A 70 0.24 -4.66 -7.37
N THR A 71 -0.11 -5.81 -7.96
CA THR A 71 0.46 -7.09 -7.55
C THR A 71 1.91 -7.14 -8.02
N LYS A 72 2.83 -6.66 -7.18
CA LYS A 72 4.26 -6.84 -7.41
C LYS A 72 4.65 -8.26 -7.00
N THR A 73 4.48 -9.22 -7.92
CA THR A 73 5.02 -10.58 -7.75
C THR A 73 6.53 -10.50 -7.80
N THR A 74 7.15 -10.33 -6.63
CA THR A 74 8.61 -10.39 -6.51
C THR A 74 8.96 -11.83 -6.20
N THR A 75 9.42 -12.57 -7.20
CA THR A 75 10.10 -13.86 -6.97
C THR A 75 11.47 -13.52 -6.39
N THR A 76 11.56 -13.35 -5.07
CA THR A 76 12.83 -13.18 -4.38
C THR A 76 13.52 -14.54 -4.26
N THR A 77 14.64 -14.70 -4.97
CA THR A 77 15.64 -15.70 -4.61
C THR A 77 16.16 -15.34 -3.23
N ALA A 78 16.10 -16.27 -2.27
CA ALA A 78 16.50 -16.04 -0.89
C ALA A 78 17.88 -15.37 -0.79
N ALA A 79 17.91 -14.11 -0.36
CA ALA A 79 19.14 -13.42 0.00
C ALA A 79 19.42 -13.69 1.49
N THR A 80 20.66 -14.03 1.81
CA THR A 80 21.11 -14.15 3.20
C THR A 80 21.28 -12.75 3.77
N VAL A 81 20.28 -12.26 4.50
CA VAL A 81 20.36 -11.00 5.25
C VAL A 81 21.00 -11.26 6.61
N THR A 82 22.01 -10.47 6.96
CA THR A 82 22.63 -10.50 8.30
C THR A 82 21.78 -9.66 9.24
N ILE A 83 20.94 -10.31 10.04
CA ILE A 83 20.12 -9.65 11.07
C ILE A 83 21.03 -9.35 12.27
N THR A 84 21.16 -8.07 12.63
CA THR A 84 21.91 -7.65 13.83
C THR A 84 21.19 -8.14 15.08
N SER A 85 21.91 -8.87 15.94
CA SER A 85 21.36 -9.54 17.11
C SER A 85 20.87 -8.56 18.18
N ASN A 86 19.58 -8.65 18.48
CA ASN A 86 18.97 -8.23 19.73
C ASN A 86 18.21 -9.44 20.33
N THR A 87 17.71 -9.29 21.55
CA THR A 87 17.03 -10.38 22.28
C THR A 87 15.82 -10.96 21.53
N CYS A 88 15.14 -10.14 20.73
CA CYS A 88 13.99 -10.53 19.90
C CYS A 88 14.38 -11.21 18.57
N THR A 89 15.65 -11.09 18.17
CA THR A 89 16.24 -11.79 17.01
C THR A 89 17.07 -13.03 17.39
N SER A 90 17.07 -13.41 18.67
CA SER A 90 17.77 -14.62 19.12
C SER A 90 17.10 -15.90 18.61
N GLY A 91 17.91 -16.83 18.07
CA GLY A 91 17.46 -18.18 17.71
C GLY A 91 16.74 -18.34 16.37
N TRP A 92 16.81 -17.34 15.47
CA TRP A 92 16.22 -17.44 14.14
C TRP A 92 16.95 -18.50 13.30
N LYS A 93 16.21 -19.54 12.87
CA LYS A 93 16.71 -20.58 11.97
C LYS A 93 15.85 -20.61 10.72
N GLY A 94 16.42 -21.11 9.61
CA GLY A 94 15.68 -21.29 8.35
C GLY A 94 14.93 -20.03 7.90
N VAL A 95 15.63 -18.89 7.89
CA VAL A 95 15.03 -17.58 7.59
C VAL A 95 14.83 -17.41 6.09
N THR A 96 13.62 -17.03 5.71
CA THR A 96 13.24 -16.55 4.38
C THR A 96 12.87 -15.08 4.49
N VAL A 97 13.55 -14.21 3.74
CA VAL A 97 13.23 -12.78 3.66
C VAL A 97 12.16 -12.56 2.59
N LEU A 98 10.99 -12.08 3.01
CA LEU A 98 9.91 -11.71 2.12
C LEU A 98 10.12 -10.29 1.59
N TYR A 99 10.47 -9.38 2.50
CA TYR A 99 10.71 -7.97 2.19
C TYR A 99 11.92 -7.47 2.98
N HIS A 100 12.73 -6.67 2.32
CA HIS A 100 13.85 -5.94 2.91
C HIS A 100 13.93 -4.59 2.21
N CYS A 101 14.03 -3.53 3.00
CA CYS A 101 14.44 -2.22 2.51
C CYS A 101 15.37 -1.55 3.52
N ASN A 102 16.34 -0.81 2.96
CA ASN A 102 17.23 0.08 3.68
C ASN A 102 17.15 1.43 2.99
N ASN A 103 16.91 2.49 3.75
CA ASN A 103 16.37 3.76 3.27
C ASN A 103 15.13 3.52 2.40
N CYS A 104 14.10 2.97 3.04
CA CYS A 104 12.84 2.63 2.40
C CYS A 104 12.22 3.90 1.79
N PRO A 105 11.78 3.85 0.51
CA PRO A 105 11.12 5.00 -0.09
C PRO A 105 9.81 5.28 0.64
N ASP A 106 9.34 6.53 0.62
CA ASP A 106 7.97 6.85 1.01
C ASP A 106 7.02 6.05 0.10
N ILE A 107 6.01 5.41 0.69
CA ILE A 107 5.06 4.58 -0.06
C ILE A 107 3.64 5.16 0.07
N PRO A 108 3.33 6.36 -0.45
CA PRO A 108 1.93 6.80 -0.49
C PRO A 108 1.21 6.19 -1.71
N PRO A 109 0.03 5.56 -1.56
CA PRO A 109 -0.63 5.03 -0.35
C PRO A 109 -0.22 3.57 -0.05
N TYR A 110 -0.92 2.92 0.90
CA TYR A 110 -0.78 1.49 1.21
C TYR A 110 -0.47 0.61 -0.01
N THR A 111 0.55 -0.23 0.13
CA THR A 111 0.91 -1.24 -0.87
C THR A 111 0.73 -2.64 -0.31
N GLN A 112 0.02 -3.48 -1.06
CA GLN A 112 -0.13 -4.89 -0.72
C GLN A 112 1.09 -5.68 -1.17
N TYR A 113 1.64 -6.47 -0.26
CA TYR A 113 2.68 -7.44 -0.55
C TYR A 113 2.10 -8.84 -0.43
N THR A 114 2.43 -9.73 -1.37
CA THR A 114 1.95 -11.11 -1.39
C THR A 114 3.07 -12.07 -1.77
N TYR A 115 3.20 -13.15 -1.01
CA TYR A 115 4.25 -14.17 -1.15
C TYR A 115 3.67 -15.57 -1.02
N THR A 116 4.41 -16.54 -1.55
CA THR A 116 4.20 -17.97 -1.28
C THR A 116 5.36 -18.53 -0.46
N TYR A 117 5.05 -19.38 0.50
CA TYR A 117 6.05 -20.03 1.37
C TYR A 117 5.74 -21.52 1.51
N THR A 118 6.71 -22.38 1.23
CA THR A 118 6.60 -23.82 1.50
C THR A 118 7.24 -24.13 2.85
N ALA A 119 6.46 -24.64 3.80
CA ALA A 119 6.94 -24.85 5.15
C ALA A 119 7.98 -25.96 5.24
N ILE A 120 9.07 -25.70 5.96
CA ILE A 120 10.13 -26.67 6.26
C ILE A 120 10.13 -27.15 7.72
N SER A 121 9.22 -26.60 8.53
CA SER A 121 8.99 -26.96 9.94
C SER A 121 7.48 -27.11 10.22
N ASN A 122 7.13 -27.72 11.34
CA ASN A 122 5.75 -27.80 11.82
C ASN A 122 5.29 -26.55 12.59
N ARG A 123 6.22 -25.61 12.82
CA ARG A 123 5.97 -24.34 13.49
C ARG A 123 6.83 -23.28 12.83
N THR A 124 6.18 -22.20 12.44
CA THR A 124 6.76 -21.12 11.66
C THR A 124 6.49 -19.79 12.36
N ARG A 125 7.39 -18.84 12.19
CA ARG A 125 7.31 -17.46 12.67
C ARG A 125 7.12 -16.52 11.49
N ILE A 126 6.18 -15.58 11.60
CA ILE A 126 6.21 -14.34 10.81
C ILE A 126 6.65 -13.21 11.72
N ALA A 127 7.50 -12.34 11.20
CA ALA A 127 8.03 -11.23 11.96
C ALA A 127 8.26 -10.01 11.06
N PHE A 128 7.91 -8.87 11.61
CA PHE A 128 8.13 -7.55 11.07
C PHE A 128 9.15 -6.86 11.95
N SER A 129 10.08 -6.14 11.34
CA SER A 129 10.94 -5.22 12.07
C SER A 129 10.96 -3.87 11.38
N PHE A 130 10.77 -2.83 12.16
CA PHE A 130 10.70 -1.46 11.66
C PHE A 130 11.68 -0.58 12.41
N ARG A 131 12.32 0.30 11.65
CA ARG A 131 13.06 1.45 12.15
C ARG A 131 12.72 2.62 11.25
N GLU A 132 12.30 3.71 11.85
CA GLU A 132 12.09 4.99 11.19
C GLU A 132 12.58 6.10 12.14
N ASP A 133 13.63 6.81 11.73
CA ASP A 133 14.05 8.05 12.39
C ASP A 133 13.26 9.28 11.89
N GLU A 134 12.15 9.69 12.53
CA GLU A 134 11.31 10.90 12.25
C GLU A 134 10.07 10.72 11.33
N GLY A 135 9.76 9.50 10.92
CA GLY A 135 8.54 9.09 10.23
C GLY A 135 7.93 7.83 10.86
N CYS A 136 7.17 7.06 10.09
CA CYS A 136 6.64 5.78 10.55
C CYS A 136 6.21 4.80 9.46
N PHE A 137 6.27 3.53 9.81
CA PHE A 137 5.58 2.46 9.10
C PHE A 137 4.18 2.27 9.67
N VAL A 138 3.25 1.91 8.79
CA VAL A 138 1.89 1.51 9.13
C VAL A 138 1.62 0.17 8.47
N LEU A 139 1.22 -0.80 9.27
CA LEU A 139 0.99 -2.19 8.89
C LEU A 139 -0.47 -2.54 9.17
N ASP A 140 -1.11 -3.18 8.20
CA ASP A 140 -2.50 -3.62 8.34
C ASP A 140 -2.76 -4.91 7.54
N ALA A 141 -3.87 -5.58 7.87
CA ALA A 141 -4.42 -6.75 7.17
C ALA A 141 -3.35 -7.80 6.80
N VAL A 142 -2.54 -8.17 7.79
CA VAL A 142 -1.60 -9.30 7.69
C VAL A 142 -2.41 -10.57 7.49
N SER A 143 -1.93 -11.52 6.70
CA SER A 143 -2.60 -12.79 6.48
C SER A 143 -1.57 -13.87 6.20
N VAL A 144 -1.78 -15.03 6.82
CA VAL A 144 -1.03 -16.25 6.55
C VAL A 144 -2.03 -17.38 6.35
N ARG A 145 -2.27 -17.75 5.10
CA ARG A 145 -3.30 -18.71 4.74
C ARG A 145 -2.76 -20.02 4.23
N ASN A 146 -3.38 -21.11 4.67
CA ASN A 146 -3.38 -22.37 3.95
C ASN A 146 -4.72 -22.52 3.23
N ILE A 147 -4.73 -22.33 1.92
CA ILE A 147 -5.96 -22.31 1.11
C ILE A 147 -6.91 -21.24 1.67
N ALA A 148 -7.97 -21.62 2.42
CA ALA A 148 -8.96 -20.70 2.97
C ALA A 148 -8.79 -20.44 4.48
N ILE A 149 -7.89 -21.14 5.16
CA ILE A 149 -7.73 -21.09 6.61
C ILE A 149 -6.71 -20.01 6.97
N GLU A 150 -7.10 -19.02 7.76
CA GLU A 150 -6.21 -18.04 8.40
C GLU A 150 -5.51 -18.67 9.60
N LEU A 151 -4.19 -18.47 9.72
CA LEU A 151 -3.35 -19.14 10.72
C LEU A 151 -2.81 -18.22 11.79
N ILE A 152 -2.97 -16.90 11.62
CA ILE A 152 -2.62 -15.90 12.60
C ILE A 152 -3.87 -15.20 13.16
N ALA A 153 -3.81 -14.77 14.40
CA ALA A 153 -4.91 -14.10 15.09
C ALA A 153 -4.69 -12.58 15.15
N ASN A 154 -5.79 -11.82 15.24
CA ASN A 154 -5.77 -10.35 15.29
C ASN A 154 -4.87 -9.77 14.18
N ASN A 155 -5.11 -10.25 12.97
CA ASN A 155 -4.25 -10.05 11.81
C ASN A 155 -4.53 -8.70 11.12
N ASP A 156 -5.67 -8.08 11.44
CA ASP A 156 -6.15 -6.75 11.06
C ASP A 156 -6.17 -5.76 12.26
N PHE A 157 -5.61 -6.15 13.42
CA PHE A 157 -5.50 -5.31 14.62
C PHE A 157 -6.81 -4.81 15.24
N GLU A 158 -7.98 -5.29 14.80
CA GLU A 158 -9.30 -4.83 15.23
C GLU A 158 -9.64 -5.11 16.70
N THR A 159 -8.79 -5.84 17.42
CA THR A 159 -8.91 -5.96 18.89
C THR A 159 -8.36 -4.74 19.64
N ALA A 160 -7.83 -3.73 18.94
CA ALA A 160 -7.20 -2.53 19.50
C ALA A 160 -5.99 -2.82 20.41
N THR A 161 -5.44 -4.05 20.36
CA THR A 161 -4.33 -4.47 21.21
C THR A 161 -3.35 -5.35 20.43
N LEU A 162 -2.14 -5.52 20.97
CA LEU A 162 -1.15 -6.47 20.48
C LEU A 162 -1.20 -7.81 21.21
N SER A 163 -2.29 -8.17 21.88
CA SER A 163 -2.35 -9.35 22.76
C SER A 163 -2.06 -10.68 22.06
N SER A 164 -2.38 -10.81 20.76
CA SER A 164 -2.04 -11.98 19.93
C SER A 164 -0.63 -11.92 19.32
N TRP A 165 0.07 -10.80 19.50
CA TRP A 165 1.39 -10.55 18.95
C TRP A 165 2.43 -10.48 20.06
N THR A 166 3.62 -10.98 19.79
CA THR A 166 4.79 -10.67 20.62
C THR A 166 5.38 -9.37 20.10
N TYR A 167 5.15 -8.29 20.84
CA TYR A 167 5.76 -6.99 20.59
C TYR A 167 7.06 -6.84 21.38
N CYS A 168 8.05 -6.27 20.72
CA CYS A 168 9.43 -6.28 21.16
C CYS A 168 10.06 -4.92 20.86
N ASN A 169 10.14 -4.07 21.89
CA ASN A 169 10.84 -2.79 21.82
C ASN A 169 12.26 -2.96 22.36
N SER A 170 13.28 -2.57 21.60
CA SER A 170 14.65 -2.67 22.08
C SER A 170 14.97 -1.49 23.02
N ASN A 171 15.70 -1.73 24.13
CA ASN A 171 15.95 -0.77 25.23
C ASN A 171 16.59 0.59 24.84
N SER A 172 16.85 0.84 23.57
CA SER A 172 17.42 2.08 23.02
C SER A 172 16.55 2.73 21.95
N THR A 173 15.32 2.28 21.70
CA THR A 173 14.40 2.97 20.80
C THR A 173 13.63 4.07 21.54
N THR A 174 13.54 5.23 20.92
CA THR A 174 12.55 6.25 21.28
C THR A 174 11.37 6.09 20.32
N SER A 175 10.14 6.20 20.84
CA SER A 175 8.87 5.89 20.15
C SER A 175 8.61 4.40 19.97
N ALA A 176 7.67 3.87 20.77
CA ALA A 176 7.23 2.48 20.70
C ALA A 176 6.10 2.33 19.66
N GLY A 177 6.14 1.24 18.90
CA GLY A 177 5.02 0.80 18.08
C GLY A 177 3.75 0.52 18.90
N ALA A 178 2.60 0.78 18.30
CA ALA A 178 1.29 0.64 18.95
C ALA A 178 0.19 0.32 17.93
N VAL A 179 -0.95 -0.15 18.42
CA VAL A 179 -2.19 -0.18 17.62
C VAL A 179 -2.85 1.18 17.72
N MET A 180 -3.20 1.77 16.58
CA MET A 180 -3.88 3.06 16.49
C MET A 180 -5.13 2.94 15.62
N GLN A 181 -6.00 3.94 15.70
CA GLN A 181 -7.19 4.11 14.86
C GLN A 181 -7.17 5.48 14.16
N ASN A 182 -8.04 5.67 13.16
CA ASN A 182 -8.13 6.91 12.37
C ASN A 182 -8.34 8.19 13.20
N SER A 183 -8.77 8.12 14.46
CA SER A 183 -8.93 9.32 15.30
C SER A 183 -7.68 9.70 16.09
N ASP A 184 -6.67 8.82 16.15
CA ASP A 184 -5.48 9.02 16.97
C ASP A 184 -4.46 9.86 16.20
N HIS A 185 -4.01 10.97 16.77
CA HIS A 185 -3.04 11.86 16.12
C HIS A 185 -1.62 11.54 16.59
N PHE A 186 -0.70 11.30 15.66
CA PHE A 186 0.70 11.04 15.95
C PHE A 186 1.64 11.91 15.08
N GLU A 187 2.79 12.29 15.63
CA GLU A 187 3.67 13.32 15.05
C GLU A 187 4.22 12.96 13.65
N CYS A 188 4.41 11.66 13.34
CA CYS A 188 4.84 11.21 12.02
C CYS A 188 3.71 11.22 10.95
N MET A 189 2.45 11.42 11.34
CA MET A 189 1.30 11.30 10.45
C MET A 189 0.62 12.66 10.25
N ALA A 190 0.93 13.32 9.13
CA ALA A 190 0.23 14.53 8.71
C ALA A 190 -1.21 14.22 8.22
N ASN A 191 -2.13 14.04 9.16
CA ASN A 191 -3.58 14.28 9.06
C ASN A 191 -4.39 13.42 8.07
N THR A 192 -3.78 12.54 7.28
CA THR A 192 -4.46 11.66 6.31
C THR A 192 -4.34 10.21 6.72
N TYR A 193 -5.17 9.81 7.68
CA TYR A 193 -5.29 8.43 8.12
C TYR A 193 -5.84 7.55 6.99
N GLN A 194 -5.19 6.41 6.79
CA GLN A 194 -5.79 5.32 6.05
C GLN A 194 -5.58 4.10 6.93
N VAL A 195 -6.64 3.67 7.62
CA VAL A 195 -6.82 2.25 7.94
C VAL A 195 -7.01 1.54 6.59
N GLU A 196 -6.35 0.40 6.36
CA GLU A 196 -6.56 -0.34 5.11
C GLU A 196 -7.92 -1.03 5.16
N SER A 197 -8.24 -1.67 6.29
CA SER A 197 -9.55 -2.26 6.55
C SER A 197 -9.91 -2.20 8.04
N GLY A 198 -11.20 -2.03 8.34
CA GLY A 198 -11.65 -1.92 9.73
C GLY A 198 -11.47 -0.53 10.32
N ASN A 199 -11.02 -0.45 11.57
CA ASN A 199 -10.83 0.78 12.34
C ASN A 199 -9.42 0.96 12.90
N TYR A 200 -8.64 -0.12 12.99
CA TYR A 200 -7.35 -0.17 13.67
C TYR A 200 -6.25 -0.63 12.72
N PHE A 201 -5.02 -0.22 13.02
CA PHE A 201 -3.82 -0.65 12.32
C PHE A 201 -2.65 -0.66 13.30
N TYR A 202 -1.55 -1.32 12.95
CA TYR A 202 -0.30 -1.20 13.68
C TYR A 202 0.55 -0.06 13.11
N TYR A 203 1.10 0.76 13.98
CA TYR A 203 2.04 1.82 13.62
C TYR A 203 3.38 1.61 14.32
N ASP A 204 4.47 2.03 13.68
CA ASP A 204 5.80 1.97 14.25
C ASP A 204 6.70 3.09 13.72
N GLY A 205 7.22 3.92 14.63
CA GLY A 205 8.16 5.00 14.35
C GLY A 205 9.45 4.88 15.15
N ALA A 206 9.91 3.64 15.38
CA ALA A 206 11.08 3.36 16.21
C ALA A 206 12.34 4.08 15.71
N VAL A 207 12.89 4.98 16.53
CA VAL A 207 14.09 5.76 16.22
C VAL A 207 15.35 5.09 16.79
N GLY A 208 16.43 5.10 16.02
CA GLY A 208 17.77 4.69 16.44
C GLY A 208 18.01 3.18 16.50
N ASN A 209 16.98 2.36 16.66
CA ASN A 209 17.04 0.90 16.61
C ASN A 209 15.70 0.33 16.12
N PHE A 210 15.58 -1.00 16.02
CA PHE A 210 14.37 -1.65 15.53
C PHE A 210 13.42 -2.02 16.66
N ASP A 211 12.13 -1.89 16.37
CA ASP A 211 11.05 -2.57 17.07
C ASP A 211 10.61 -3.80 16.24
N TYR A 212 10.04 -4.80 16.91
CA TYR A 212 9.64 -6.07 16.31
C TYR A 212 8.22 -6.44 16.67
N LEU A 213 7.50 -6.94 15.67
CA LEU A 213 6.17 -7.50 15.82
C LEU A 213 6.14 -8.93 15.28
N ILE A 214 5.84 -9.89 16.14
CA ILE A 214 6.08 -11.32 15.86
C ILE A 214 4.84 -12.16 16.18
N GLN A 215 4.52 -13.12 15.32
CA GLN A 215 3.55 -14.18 15.64
C GLN A 215 4.06 -15.55 15.19
N MET A 216 3.76 -16.59 15.99
CA MET A 216 4.04 -17.98 15.67
C MET A 216 2.76 -18.68 15.24
N PHE A 217 2.84 -19.56 14.25
CA PHE A 217 1.71 -20.36 13.78
C PHE A 217 2.16 -21.78 13.42
N SER A 218 1.20 -22.71 13.49
CA SER A 218 1.44 -24.12 13.15
C SER A 218 1.42 -24.31 11.63
N THR A 219 2.35 -25.12 11.14
CA THR A 219 2.47 -25.47 9.73
C THR A 219 2.60 -26.98 9.55
N LEU A 220 2.45 -27.46 8.32
CA LEU A 220 2.74 -28.82 7.91
C LEU A 220 3.88 -28.77 6.92
N VAL A 221 4.95 -29.53 7.18
CA VAL A 221 6.13 -29.56 6.32
C VAL A 221 5.73 -29.97 4.90
N GLY A 222 6.21 -29.22 3.90
CA GLY A 222 5.91 -29.43 2.49
C GLY A 222 4.63 -28.76 1.99
N GLN A 223 3.77 -28.23 2.87
CA GLN A 223 2.61 -27.44 2.44
C GLN A 223 3.02 -26.03 2.05
N THR A 224 2.30 -25.47 1.07
CA THR A 224 2.47 -24.08 0.63
C THR A 224 1.42 -23.18 1.28
N TYR A 225 1.87 -22.01 1.71
CA TYR A 225 1.09 -20.98 2.37
C TYR A 225 1.16 -19.69 1.55
N THR A 226 0.07 -18.94 1.53
CA THR A 226 0.03 -17.58 0.99
C THR A 226 0.17 -16.60 2.14
N ILE A 227 1.12 -15.68 2.03
CA ILE A 227 1.36 -14.65 3.01
C ILE A 227 1.07 -13.30 2.34
N SER A 228 0.28 -12.46 2.97
CA SER A 228 0.06 -11.09 2.51
C SER A 228 -0.03 -10.10 3.64
N TYR A 229 0.22 -8.83 3.35
CA TYR A 229 0.05 -7.72 4.28
C TYR A 229 0.01 -6.41 3.50
N TRP A 230 -0.55 -5.37 4.11
CA TRP A 230 -0.50 -4.01 3.60
C TRP A 230 0.48 -3.19 4.42
N LEU A 231 1.40 -2.53 3.71
CA LEU A 231 2.40 -1.68 4.34
C LEU A 231 2.35 -0.30 3.71
N TYR A 232 2.34 0.71 4.56
CA TYR A 232 2.51 2.10 4.24
C TYR A 232 3.76 2.60 4.96
N ASN A 233 4.62 3.31 4.23
CA ASN A 233 5.75 4.01 4.82
C ASN A 233 5.51 5.50 4.65
N GLN A 234 5.17 6.17 5.76
CA GLN A 234 5.14 7.61 5.85
C GLN A 234 6.52 8.07 6.28
N GLY A 235 7.45 8.06 5.32
CA GLY A 235 8.80 8.49 5.59
C GLY A 235 8.89 10.01 5.67
N SER A 236 9.80 10.45 6.52
CA SER A 236 10.46 11.74 6.39
C SER A 236 11.80 11.51 5.66
N ALA A 237 12.56 12.55 5.29
CA ALA A 237 13.81 12.42 4.52
C ALA A 237 15.00 11.74 5.27
N HIS A 238 14.72 10.78 6.15
CA HIS A 238 15.61 10.23 7.16
C HIS A 238 15.81 8.71 6.99
N PRO A 239 16.77 8.09 7.72
CA PRO A 239 17.02 6.66 7.61
C PRO A 239 15.82 5.83 8.05
N SER A 240 15.33 5.00 7.15
CA SER A 240 14.25 4.03 7.40
C SER A 240 14.67 2.64 6.97
N SER A 241 14.28 1.63 7.74
CA SER A 241 14.60 0.23 7.45
C SER A 241 13.42 -0.65 7.84
N ALA A 242 13.07 -1.60 6.98
CA ALA A 242 12.05 -2.58 7.30
C ALA A 242 12.42 -3.97 6.76
N ASP A 243 12.19 -4.98 7.60
CA ASP A 243 12.27 -6.38 7.20
C ASP A 243 10.96 -7.09 7.49
N VAL A 244 10.54 -7.93 6.56
CA VAL A 244 9.49 -8.93 6.79
C VAL A 244 10.07 -10.28 6.46
N ILE A 245 10.06 -11.15 7.46
CA ILE A 245 10.74 -12.44 7.37
C ILE A 245 9.88 -13.56 7.94
N ILE A 246 10.10 -14.74 7.38
CA ILE A 246 9.58 -16.02 7.83
C ILE A 246 10.72 -16.86 8.37
N SER A 247 10.55 -17.53 9.51
CA SER A 247 11.59 -18.39 10.10
C SER A 247 11.01 -19.59 10.85
N ILE A 248 11.87 -20.52 11.24
CA ILE A 248 11.54 -21.72 12.03
C ILE A 248 12.13 -21.67 13.43
#